data_AF-A0A970GZX0-F1
#
_entry.id   AF-A0A970GZX0-F1
#
_cell.length_a   1.000
_cell.length_b   1.000
_cell.length_c   1.000
_cell.angle_alpha   90.00
_cell.angle_beta   90.00
_cell.angle_gamma   90.00
#
_symmetry.space_group_name_H-M   'P 1'
#
loop_
_entity.id
_entity.type
_entity.pdbx_description
1 polymer ?
#
loop_
_entity_poly.entity_id
_entity_poly.type
_entity_poly.pdbx_seq_one_letter_code
_entity_poly.pdbx_strand_id
1 'polypeptide(L)'
;MKDGEIVKKVWSSCESMLKEKNYISPVEILMRVGVLSDKDYRQWRYAKVPYLEIVCKANLRKMSLIMKELGNFARLNKLKPSHTVYAPWGSKSRKKVLRFSKSGNPNIEKHYSTHYVKRNIEE
;
A
#
# COMPACT_ATOMS: atom_id res chain seq x y z
N MET A 1 -16.92 -9.33 0.42
CA MET A 1 -16.58 -8.38 -0.65
C MET A 1 -16.28 -9.14 -1.93
N LYS A 2 -17.07 -8.86 -2.97
CA LYS A 2 -16.92 -9.41 -4.33
C LYS A 2 -15.83 -8.64 -5.07
N ASP A 3 -15.18 -9.26 -6.05
CA ASP A 3 -14.05 -8.66 -6.77
C ASP A 3 -14.40 -7.28 -7.39
N GLY A 4 -15.59 -7.12 -7.98
CA GLY A 4 -16.04 -5.82 -8.53
C GLY A 4 -16.20 -4.71 -7.48
N GLU A 5 -16.59 -5.05 -6.25
CA GLU A 5 -16.66 -4.09 -5.14
C GLU A 5 -15.26 -3.65 -4.70
N ILE A 6 -14.29 -4.55 -4.74
CA ILE A 6 -12.88 -4.24 -4.44
C ILE A 6 -12.36 -3.23 -5.45
N VAL A 7 -12.54 -3.51 -6.75
CA VAL A 7 -12.10 -2.64 -7.84
C VAL A 7 -12.68 -1.23 -7.67
N LYS A 8 -14.01 -1.12 -7.48
CA LYS A 8 -14.69 0.16 -7.29
C LYS A 8 -14.13 0.95 -6.11
N LYS A 9 -13.93 0.29 -4.95
CA LYS A 9 -13.36 0.93 -3.76
C LYS A 9 -11.92 1.37 -3.94
N VAL A 10 -11.09 0.57 -4.63
CA VAL A 10 -9.70 0.92 -4.91
C VAL A 10 -9.65 2.20 -5.73
N TRP A 11 -10.40 2.26 -6.84
CA TRP A 11 -10.42 3.42 -7.72
C TRP A 11 -10.93 4.68 -7.02
N SER A 12 -12.07 4.60 -6.33
CA SER A 12 -12.61 5.75 -5.58
C SER A 12 -11.65 6.23 -4.49
N SER A 13 -10.95 5.29 -3.83
CA SER A 13 -9.95 5.62 -2.81
C SER A 13 -8.73 6.31 -3.42
N CYS A 14 -8.22 5.81 -4.55
CA CYS A 14 -7.11 6.43 -5.27
C CYS A 14 -7.42 7.87 -5.69
N GLU A 15 -8.61 8.12 -6.24
CA GLU A 15 -9.04 9.48 -6.62
C GLU A 15 -9.07 10.43 -5.43
N SER A 16 -9.67 10.01 -4.32
CA SER A 16 -9.75 10.80 -3.08
C SER A 16 -8.35 11.06 -2.49
N MET A 17 -7.48 10.06 -2.46
CA MET A 17 -6.08 10.24 -2.02
C MET A 17 -5.30 11.21 -2.90
N LEU A 18 -5.48 11.14 -4.22
CA LEU A 18 -4.84 12.09 -5.14
C LEU A 18 -5.34 13.52 -4.96
N LYS A 19 -6.60 13.72 -4.59
CA LYS A 19 -7.16 15.05 -4.28
C LYS A 19 -6.62 15.60 -2.96
N GLU A 20 -6.49 14.74 -1.95
CA GLU A 20 -6.07 15.14 -0.60
C GLU A 20 -4.55 15.34 -0.45
N LYS A 21 -3.74 14.47 -1.07
CA LYS A 21 -2.31 14.35 -0.77
C LYS A 21 -1.40 14.39 -1.99
N ASN A 22 -1.96 14.42 -3.21
CA ASN A 22 -1.23 14.31 -4.48
C ASN A 22 -0.38 13.03 -4.66
N TYR A 23 -0.60 11.99 -3.84
CA TYR A 23 -0.01 10.68 -4.03
C TYR A 23 -0.95 9.57 -3.57
N ILE A 24 -0.71 8.36 -4.08
CA ILE A 24 -1.35 7.14 -3.61
C ILE A 24 -0.30 6.18 -3.03
N SER A 25 -0.67 5.49 -1.95
CA SER A 25 0.19 4.50 -1.30
C SER A 25 -0.56 3.17 -1.17
N PRO A 26 0.12 2.02 -1.38
CA PRO A 26 -0.49 0.71 -1.20
C PRO A 26 -1.10 0.51 0.18
N VAL A 27 -0.39 0.89 1.24
CA VAL A 27 -0.86 0.66 2.62
C VAL A 27 -2.12 1.45 2.95
N GLU A 28 -2.23 2.70 2.48
CA GLU A 28 -3.45 3.48 2.70
C GLU A 28 -4.62 2.95 1.89
N ILE A 29 -4.40 2.43 0.68
CA ILE A 29 -5.44 1.73 -0.08
C ILE A 29 -5.93 0.49 0.66
N LEU A 30 -5.03 -0.31 1.25
CA LEU A 30 -5.42 -1.46 2.08
C LEU A 30 -6.32 -1.03 3.25
N MET A 31 -6.03 0.11 3.86
CA MET A 31 -6.86 0.67 4.94
C MET A 31 -8.22 1.17 4.43
N ARG A 32 -8.26 1.95 3.36
CA ARG A 32 -9.51 2.50 2.79
C ARG A 32 -10.44 1.44 2.21
N VAL A 33 -9.88 0.39 1.62
CA VAL A 33 -10.67 -0.78 1.16
C VAL A 33 -11.22 -1.59 2.34
N GLY A 34 -10.59 -1.48 3.52
CA GLY A 34 -11.00 -2.13 4.76
C GLY A 34 -10.37 -3.50 4.99
N VAL A 35 -9.31 -3.85 4.24
CA VAL A 35 -8.59 -5.11 4.45
C VAL A 35 -7.50 -4.99 5.53
N LEU A 36 -7.10 -3.77 5.87
CA LEU A 36 -6.17 -3.47 6.95
C LEU A 36 -6.83 -2.47 7.92
N SER A 37 -6.85 -2.77 9.22
CA SER A 37 -7.34 -1.80 10.21
C SER A 37 -6.22 -0.88 10.68
N ASP A 38 -6.56 0.31 11.21
CA ASP A 38 -5.55 1.21 11.81
C ASP A 38 -4.82 0.53 12.98
N LYS A 39 -5.53 -0.24 13.80
CA LYS A 39 -4.94 -1.03 14.89
C LYS A 39 -3.87 -2.00 14.38
N ASP A 40 -4.21 -2.75 13.34
CA ASP A 40 -3.33 -3.75 12.73
C ASP A 40 -2.14 -3.10 12.01
N TYR A 41 -2.39 -2.00 11.30
CA TYR A 41 -1.35 -1.17 10.71
C TYR A 41 -0.35 -0.69 11.76
N ARG A 42 -0.82 -0.17 12.89
CA ARG A 42 0.05 0.26 13.99
C ARG A 42 0.87 -0.90 14.56
N GLN A 43 0.26 -2.07 14.78
CA GLN A 43 1.00 -3.25 15.24
C GLN A 43 2.15 -3.60 14.28
N TRP A 44 1.90 -3.57 12.98
CA TRP A 44 2.94 -3.75 11.98
C TRP A 44 3.98 -2.62 12.01
N ARG A 45 3.57 -1.36 12.12
CA ARG A 45 4.50 -0.22 12.22
C ARG A 45 5.41 -0.29 13.43
N TYR A 46 4.94 -0.82 14.56
CA TYR A 46 5.76 -1.09 15.74
C TYR A 46 6.52 -2.43 15.69
N ALA A 47 6.53 -3.12 14.55
CA ALA A 47 7.17 -4.43 14.38
C ALA A 47 6.67 -5.50 15.37
N LYS A 48 5.42 -5.40 15.84
CA LYS A 48 4.79 -6.42 16.71
C LYS A 48 4.34 -7.65 15.94
N VAL A 49 4.24 -7.54 14.62
CA VAL A 49 3.95 -8.65 13.71
C VAL A 49 5.04 -8.74 12.64
N PRO A 50 5.35 -9.95 12.14
CA PRO A 50 6.53 -10.18 11.30
C PRO A 50 6.41 -9.58 9.88
N TYR A 51 5.20 -9.46 9.35
CA TYR A 51 4.94 -8.90 8.03
C TYR A 51 3.51 -8.35 7.92
N LEU A 52 3.21 -7.46 6.97
CA LEU A 52 1.92 -6.78 6.87
C LEU A 52 0.76 -7.72 6.50
N GLU A 53 0.97 -8.62 5.53
CA GLU A 53 -0.07 -9.53 5.02
C GLU A 53 -0.68 -10.43 6.11
N ILE A 54 0.02 -10.70 7.22
CA ILE A 54 -0.50 -11.56 8.31
C ILE A 54 -1.68 -10.93 9.04
N VAL A 55 -1.74 -9.59 9.08
CA VAL A 55 -2.79 -8.85 9.78
C VAL A 55 -3.86 -8.32 8.81
N CYS A 56 -3.69 -8.58 7.51
CA CYS A 56 -4.70 -8.24 6.52
C CYS A 56 -5.87 -9.24 6.57
N LYS A 57 -7.10 -8.72 6.62
CA LYS A 57 -8.36 -9.50 6.66
C LYS A 57 -8.83 -9.90 5.26
N ALA A 58 -7.90 -10.27 4.39
CA ALA A 58 -8.17 -10.69 3.02
C ALA A 58 -7.18 -11.79 2.59
N ASN A 59 -7.64 -12.70 1.73
CA ASN A 59 -6.76 -13.71 1.16
C ASN A 59 -5.79 -13.09 0.12
N LEU A 60 -4.72 -13.82 -0.19
CA LEU A 60 -3.68 -13.34 -1.11
C LEU A 60 -4.24 -12.98 -2.50
N ARG A 61 -5.24 -13.73 -3.01
CA ARG A 61 -5.89 -13.40 -4.29
C ARG A 61 -6.48 -11.99 -4.28
N LYS A 62 -7.20 -11.62 -3.21
CA LYS A 62 -7.79 -10.28 -3.06
C LYS A 62 -6.73 -9.20 -2.86
N MET A 63 -5.66 -9.51 -2.11
CA MET A 63 -4.52 -8.61 -1.95
C MET A 63 -3.86 -8.32 -3.30
N SER A 64 -3.61 -9.36 -4.10
CA SER A 64 -3.06 -9.22 -5.46
C SER A 64 -4.00 -8.41 -6.38
N LEU A 65 -5.32 -8.60 -6.28
CA LEU A 65 -6.29 -7.80 -7.03
C LEU A 65 -6.19 -6.32 -6.66
N ILE A 66 -6.14 -5.98 -5.37
CA ILE A 66 -6.00 -4.59 -4.90
C ILE A 66 -4.72 -3.95 -5.46
N MET A 67 -3.60 -4.65 -5.34
CA MET A 67 -2.30 -4.15 -5.84
C MET A 67 -2.28 -3.98 -7.35
N LYS A 68 -2.89 -4.90 -8.10
CA LYS A 68 -3.03 -4.83 -9.56
C LYS A 68 -3.84 -3.60 -9.97
N GLU A 69 -4.99 -3.38 -9.35
CA GLU A 69 -5.86 -2.25 -9.66
C GLU A 69 -5.24 -0.90 -9.30
N LEU A 70 -4.51 -0.84 -8.19
CA LEU A 70 -3.71 0.33 -7.82
C LEU A 70 -2.69 0.66 -8.90
N GLY A 71 -1.94 -0.33 -9.38
CA GLY A 71 -0.97 -0.16 -10.47
C GLY A 71 -1.63 0.26 -11.80
N ASN A 72 -2.79 -0.32 -12.13
CA ASN A 72 -3.58 0.08 -13.30
C ASN A 72 -4.00 1.54 -13.22
N PHE A 73 -4.56 1.96 -12.08
CA PHE A 73 -4.96 3.34 -11.84
C PHE A 73 -3.78 4.30 -11.98
N ALA A 74 -2.63 3.96 -11.38
CA ALA A 74 -1.42 4.79 -11.47
C ALA A 74 -0.93 4.97 -12.90
N ARG A 75 -0.92 3.88 -13.69
CA ARG A 75 -0.53 3.90 -15.10
C ARG A 75 -1.48 4.76 -15.94
N LEU A 76 -2.79 4.61 -15.76
CA LEU A 76 -3.81 5.39 -16.49
C LEU A 76 -3.70 6.89 -16.18
N ASN A 77 -3.39 7.24 -14.92
CA ASN A 77 -3.21 8.61 -14.47
C ASN A 77 -1.77 9.14 -14.64
N LYS A 78 -0.89 8.39 -15.33
CA LYS A 78 0.51 8.75 -15.60
C LYS A 78 1.29 9.18 -14.34
N LEU A 79 1.00 8.53 -13.21
CA LEU A 79 1.66 8.83 -11.93
C LEU A 79 3.10 8.29 -11.91
N LYS A 80 3.98 9.01 -11.21
CA LYS A 80 5.38 8.62 -11.09
C LYS A 80 5.54 7.64 -9.91
N PRO A 81 6.14 6.45 -10.11
CA PRO A 81 6.47 5.56 -9.00
C PRO A 81 7.58 6.18 -8.15
N SER A 82 7.41 6.12 -6.84
CA SER A 82 8.35 6.59 -5.82
C SER A 82 8.48 5.51 -4.74
N HIS A 83 9.69 4.98 -4.57
CA HIS A 83 9.92 3.92 -3.60
C HIS A 83 10.05 4.49 -2.18
N THR A 84 9.31 3.91 -1.23
CA THR A 84 9.29 4.34 0.17
C THR A 84 9.77 3.22 1.09
N VAL A 85 10.79 3.50 1.90
CA VAL A 85 11.32 2.56 2.88
C VAL A 85 10.52 2.65 4.18
N TYR A 86 10.00 1.51 4.65
CA TYR A 86 9.24 1.43 5.90
C TYR A 86 10.13 0.92 7.05
N ALA A 87 10.69 1.84 7.83
CA ALA A 87 11.39 1.50 9.08
C ALA A 87 10.38 1.43 10.25
N PRO A 88 10.53 0.50 11.23
CA PRO A 88 9.65 0.45 12.40
C PRO A 88 9.61 1.77 13.17
N TRP A 89 8.42 2.16 13.63
CA TRP A 89 8.25 3.31 14.50
C TRP A 89 8.99 3.11 15.83
N GLY A 90 9.64 4.17 16.31
CA GLY A 90 10.45 4.15 17.53
C GLY A 90 11.81 3.44 17.39
N SER A 91 12.14 2.90 16.21
CA SER A 91 13.47 2.32 15.98
C SER A 91 14.53 3.42 15.83
N LYS A 92 15.57 3.36 16.67
CA LYS A 92 16.78 4.19 16.51
C LYS A 92 17.66 3.74 15.35
N SER A 93 17.44 2.53 14.83
CA SER A 93 18.24 1.95 13.75
C SER A 93 17.46 1.94 12.43
N ARG A 94 18.03 2.59 11.41
CA ARG A 94 17.55 2.55 10.02
C ARG A 94 17.80 1.20 9.32
N LYS A 95 18.56 0.28 9.95
CA LYS A 95 18.88 -1.03 9.35
C LYS A 95 17.73 -2.03 9.39
N LYS A 96 16.74 -1.84 10.26
CA LYS A 96 15.55 -2.71 10.33
C LYS A 96 14.47 -2.15 9.41
N VAL A 97 14.11 -2.92 8.39
CA VAL A 97 13.03 -2.61 7.45
C VAL A 97 11.86 -3.56 7.73
N LEU A 98 10.64 -3.03 7.71
CA LEU A 98 9.44 -3.84 7.84
C LEU A 98 9.19 -4.63 6.55
N ARG A 99 8.72 -5.86 6.73
CA ARG A 99 8.35 -6.75 5.63
C ARG A 99 6.87 -6.65 5.34
N PHE A 100 6.47 -6.75 4.08
CA PHE A 100 5.07 -6.72 3.67
C PHE A 100 4.51 -8.13 3.55
N SER A 101 5.26 -9.04 2.92
CA SER A 101 4.79 -10.38 2.59
C SER A 101 5.44 -11.47 3.43
N LYS A 102 4.78 -12.64 3.49
CA LYS A 102 5.34 -13.83 4.14
C LYS A 102 6.61 -14.31 3.44
N SER A 103 6.61 -14.29 2.11
CA SER A 103 7.73 -14.78 1.29
C SER A 103 8.95 -13.86 1.33
N GLY A 104 8.75 -12.56 1.59
CA GLY A 104 9.82 -11.58 1.50
C GLY A 104 10.38 -11.42 0.09
N ASN A 105 9.62 -11.81 -0.94
CA ASN A 105 10.08 -11.74 -2.32
C ASN A 105 10.35 -10.26 -2.68
N PRO A 106 11.57 -9.89 -3.13
CA PRO A 106 11.94 -8.50 -3.40
C PRO A 106 10.98 -7.75 -4.33
N ASN A 107 10.39 -8.44 -5.31
CA ASN A 107 9.43 -7.84 -6.22
C ASN A 107 8.09 -7.52 -5.53
N ILE A 108 7.62 -8.40 -4.63
CA ILE A 108 6.40 -8.16 -3.84
C ILE A 108 6.64 -7.01 -2.87
N GLU A 109 7.78 -7.03 -2.16
CA GLU A 109 8.17 -5.97 -1.24
C GLU A 109 8.26 -4.61 -1.97
N LYS A 110 8.85 -4.58 -3.17
CA LYS A 110 8.93 -3.38 -4.02
C LYS A 110 7.56 -2.85 -4.41
N HIS A 111 6.62 -3.72 -4.79
CA HIS A 111 5.26 -3.29 -5.15
C HIS A 111 4.54 -2.65 -3.96
N TYR A 112 4.60 -3.24 -2.77
CA TYR A 112 3.97 -2.67 -1.58
C TYR A 112 4.63 -1.37 -1.10
N SER A 113 5.92 -1.20 -1.33
CA SER A 113 6.67 0.00 -0.95
C SER A 113 6.64 1.11 -1.99
N THR A 114 6.13 0.86 -3.20
CA THR A 114 6.06 1.86 -4.27
C THR A 114 4.79 2.70 -4.11
N HIS A 115 4.98 3.96 -3.79
CA HIS A 115 3.93 4.98 -3.84
C HIS A 115 3.88 5.55 -5.25
N TYR A 116 2.76 6.14 -5.63
CA TYR A 116 2.63 6.81 -6.92
C TYR A 116 2.24 8.26 -6.69
N VAL A 117 3.13 9.16 -7.08
CA VAL A 117 2.97 10.61 -6.86
C VAL A 117 2.51 11.26 -8.16
N LYS A 118 1.71 12.33 -8.06
CA LYS A 118 1.49 13.21 -9.22
C LYS A 118 2.84 13.78 -9.65
N ARG A 119 3.03 13.91 -10.95
CA ARG A 119 4.15 14.68 -11.48
C ARG A 119 3.84 16.14 -11.18
N ASN A 120 4.61 16.77 -10.28
CA ASN A 120 4.66 18.22 -10.26
C ASN A 120 5.25 18.63 -11.60
N ILE A 121 4.40 19.13 -12.49
CA ILE A 121 4.85 19.98 -13.59
C ILE A 121 4.97 21.34 -12.91
N GLU A 122 6.13 21.63 -12.35
CA GLU A 122 6.54 23.02 -12.22
C GLU A 122 6.80 23.45 -13.67
N GLU A 123 5.88 24.26 -14.21
CA GLU A 123 6.08 25.03 -15.44
C GLU A 123 7.10 26.14 -15.20
#